data_AF-A0A3D0XF69-F1
#
_entry.id   AF-A0A3D0XF69-F1
#
_cell.length_a   1.000
_cell.length_b   1.000
_cell.length_c   1.000
_cell.angle_alpha   90.00
_cell.angle_beta   90.00
_cell.angle_gamma   90.00
#
_symmetry.space_group_name_H-M   'P 1'
#
loop_
_entity.id
_entity.type
_entity.pdbx_description
1 polymer ?
#
loop_
_entity_poly.entity_id
_entity_poly.type
_entity_poly.pdbx_seq_one_letter_code
_entity_poly.pdbx_strand_id
1 'polypeptide(L)'
;MGELHRRAFLLSSACGLGGVALNHMLAGASSGPDGFSTLARPPHFAPTAKRCIFVFMAGAPSQLDLFDYKPMLNQYDGKPLPDSMTEGVRFAFLQKDSARLMGTKRTFKRCGQSGMWFSDLLPHLATR
;
A
#
# COMPACT_ATOMS: atom_id res chain seq x y z
N MET A 1 -14.81 -10.38 60.18
CA MET A 1 -15.21 -9.49 59.06
C MET A 1 -14.09 -8.48 58.88
N GLY A 2 -13.18 -8.72 57.93
CA GLY A 2 -11.95 -7.95 57.76
C GLY A 2 -12.21 -6.61 57.07
N GLU A 3 -11.49 -5.58 57.49
CA GLU A 3 -11.61 -4.21 56.97
C GLU A 3 -11.44 -4.16 55.45
N LEU A 4 -12.39 -3.52 54.77
CA LEU A 4 -12.28 -3.19 53.35
C LEU A 4 -11.21 -2.11 53.18
N HIS A 5 -9.96 -2.52 52.94
CA HIS A 5 -8.89 -1.59 52.63
C HIS A 5 -9.25 -0.77 51.38
N ARG A 6 -9.13 0.56 51.49
CA ARG A 6 -9.40 1.54 50.42
C ARG A 6 -8.82 1.11 49.06
N ARG A 7 -7.62 0.52 49.05
CA ARG A 7 -6.96 0.02 47.84
C ARG A 7 -7.69 -1.17 47.19
N ALA A 8 -8.20 -2.11 47.98
CA ALA A 8 -8.98 -3.26 47.50
C ALA A 8 -10.36 -2.83 46.98
N PHE A 9 -11.01 -1.89 47.69
CA PHE A 9 -12.27 -1.28 47.24
C PHE A 9 -12.10 -0.51 45.91
N LEU A 10 -11.03 0.26 45.77
CA LEU A 10 -10.74 0.98 44.53
C LEU A 10 -10.36 0.02 43.39
N LEU A 11 -9.64 -1.08 43.67
CA LEU A 11 -9.31 -2.11 42.67
C LEU A 11 -10.55 -2.86 42.17
N SER A 12 -11.48 -3.25 43.04
CA SER A 12 -12.71 -3.95 42.65
C SER A 12 -13.74 -3.02 42.00
N SER A 13 -13.82 -1.77 42.46
CA SER A 13 -14.75 -0.76 41.93
C SER A 13 -14.26 -0.05 40.67
N ALA A 14 -12.96 -0.13 40.33
CA ALA A 14 -12.38 0.49 39.14
C ALA A 14 -13.03 -0.01 37.84
N CYS A 15 -13.48 -1.27 37.79
CA CYS A 15 -14.23 -1.79 36.65
C CYS A 15 -15.65 -1.17 36.56
N GLY A 16 -16.28 -0.87 37.70
CA GLY A 16 -17.61 -0.26 37.77
C GLY A 16 -17.58 1.24 37.45
N LEU A 17 -16.72 2.00 38.12
CA LEU A 17 -16.58 3.45 37.90
C LEU A 17 -16.02 3.78 36.51
N GLY A 18 -15.04 2.99 36.03
CA GLY A 18 -14.53 3.11 34.67
C GLY A 18 -15.59 2.78 33.62
N GLY A 19 -16.42 1.75 33.87
CA GLY A 19 -17.55 1.40 33.01
C GLY A 19 -18.61 2.50 32.95
N VAL A 20 -18.94 3.14 34.08
CA VAL A 20 -19.87 4.28 34.13
C VAL A 20 -19.30 5.49 33.39
N ALA A 21 -18.02 5.81 33.58
CA ALA A 21 -17.36 6.90 32.85
C ALA A 21 -17.33 6.65 31.34
N LEU A 22 -17.00 5.42 30.92
CA LEU A 22 -17.02 5.03 29.51
C LEU A 22 -18.44 5.11 28.93
N ASN A 23 -19.45 4.63 29.65
CA ASN A 23 -20.85 4.71 29.21
C ASN A 23 -21.31 6.17 29.07
N HIS A 24 -20.91 7.05 29.98
CA HIS A 24 -21.18 8.48 29.89
C HIS A 24 -20.48 9.14 28.68
N MET A 25 -19.23 8.78 28.38
CA MET A 25 -18.54 9.27 27.19
C MET A 25 -19.17 8.75 25.90
N LEU A 26 -19.62 7.49 25.87
CA LEU A 26 -20.32 6.90 24.72
C LEU A 26 -21.70 7.55 24.51
N ALA A 27 -22.44 7.82 25.58
CA ALA A 27 -23.72 8.52 25.55
C ALA A 27 -23.58 10.01 25.20
N GLY A 28 -22.45 10.64 25.55
CA GLY A 28 -22.12 12.00 25.13
C GLY A 28 -21.72 12.09 23.66
N ALA A 29 -20.98 11.10 23.15
CA ALA A 29 -20.60 11.01 21.75
C ALA A 29 -21.81 10.85 20.80
N SER A 30 -22.91 10.25 21.27
CA SER A 30 -24.15 10.16 20.50
C SER A 30 -25.02 11.43 20.51
N SER A 31 -24.69 12.45 21.33
CA SER A 31 -25.63 13.51 21.71
C SER A 31 -25.10 14.96 21.62
N GLY A 32 -23.87 15.17 21.14
CA GLY A 32 -23.30 16.52 20.98
C GLY A 32 -23.84 17.28 19.76
N PRO A 33 -23.84 18.64 19.79
CA PRO A 33 -24.36 19.47 18.69
C PRO A 33 -23.58 19.32 17.37
N ASP A 34 -22.31 18.89 17.45
CA ASP A 34 -21.45 18.56 16.29
C ASP A 34 -21.40 17.04 15.99
N GLY A 35 -22.31 16.26 16.59
CA GLY A 35 -22.70 14.93 16.14
C GLY A 35 -21.55 14.04 15.66
N PHE A 36 -20.48 13.88 16.44
CA PHE A 36 -19.46 12.86 16.16
C PHE A 36 -20.02 11.48 16.51
N SER A 37 -20.97 11.04 15.67
CA SER A 37 -21.54 9.72 15.71
C SER A 37 -20.41 8.70 15.59
N THR A 38 -20.27 7.86 16.61
CA THR A 38 -19.42 6.66 16.56
C THR A 38 -19.99 5.59 15.62
N LEU A 39 -21.20 5.80 15.10
CA LEU A 39 -21.80 4.97 14.08
C LEU A 39 -21.27 5.41 12.72
N ALA A 40 -20.84 4.43 11.92
CA ALA A 40 -20.35 4.65 10.56
C ALA A 40 -21.29 5.58 9.79
N ARG A 41 -20.79 6.75 9.39
CA ARG A 41 -21.59 7.71 8.62
C ARG A 41 -22.02 7.05 7.30
N PRO A 42 -23.25 7.29 6.84
CA PRO A 42 -23.63 6.85 5.51
C PRO A 42 -22.66 7.44 4.47
N PRO A 43 -22.29 6.67 3.43
CA PRO A 43 -21.45 7.19 2.37
C PRO A 43 -22.16 8.35 1.67
N HIS A 44 -21.37 9.29 1.12
CA HIS A 44 -21.91 10.45 0.40
C HIS A 44 -22.72 10.04 -0.86
N PHE A 45 -22.48 8.82 -1.36
CA PHE A 45 -23.18 8.24 -2.51
C PHE A 45 -23.60 6.80 -2.20
N ALA A 46 -24.70 6.35 -2.82
CA ALA A 46 -25.10 4.97 -2.75
C ALA A 46 -24.00 4.07 -3.34
N PRO A 47 -23.55 3.02 -2.64
CA PRO A 47 -22.51 2.13 -3.15
C PRO A 47 -23.02 1.39 -4.39
N THR A 48 -22.32 1.55 -5.51
CA THR A 48 -22.67 0.94 -6.80
C THR A 48 -21.86 -0.32 -7.11
N ALA A 49 -20.71 -0.50 -6.46
CA ALA A 49 -19.84 -1.65 -6.68
C ALA A 49 -20.47 -2.93 -6.12
N LYS A 50 -20.78 -3.89 -7.00
CA LYS A 50 -21.38 -5.18 -6.62
C LYS A 50 -20.35 -6.25 -6.23
N ARG A 51 -19.12 -6.14 -6.73
CA ARG A 51 -18.03 -7.10 -6.52
C ARG A 51 -16.70 -6.36 -6.47
N CYS A 52 -15.85 -6.73 -5.53
CA CYS A 52 -14.45 -6.34 -5.49
C CYS A 52 -13.62 -7.60 -5.72
N ILE A 53 -12.87 -7.66 -6.82
CA ILE A 53 -11.99 -8.79 -7.14
C ILE A 53 -10.57 -8.32 -6.89
N PHE A 54 -9.94 -8.87 -5.85
CA PHE A 54 -8.55 -8.62 -5.53
C PHE A 54 -7.74 -9.88 -5.83
N VAL A 55 -6.72 -9.73 -6.68
CA VAL A 55 -5.88 -10.85 -7.11
C VAL A 55 -4.45 -10.55 -6.69
N PHE A 56 -3.95 -11.32 -5.72
CA PHE A 56 -2.55 -11.26 -5.30
C PHE A 56 -1.78 -12.38 -6.00
N MET A 57 -0.90 -12.01 -6.93
CA MET A 57 -0.15 -12.96 -7.73
C MET A 57 1.33 -12.93 -7.36
N ALA A 58 1.70 -13.77 -6.39
CA ALA A 58 3.10 -13.96 -6.03
C ALA A 58 3.86 -14.56 -7.22
N GLY A 59 4.92 -13.87 -7.68
CA GLY A 59 5.72 -14.29 -8.83
C GLY A 59 5.12 -13.96 -10.20
N ALA A 60 4.02 -13.22 -10.26
CA ALA A 60 3.55 -12.67 -11.54
C ALA A 60 4.54 -11.64 -12.11
N PRO A 61 4.46 -11.39 -13.42
CA PRO A 61 5.15 -10.26 -14.05
C PRO A 61 4.94 -8.97 -13.29
N SER A 62 6.04 -8.27 -13.00
CA SER A 62 5.96 -6.97 -12.33
C SER A 62 5.39 -5.91 -13.27
N GLN A 63 4.90 -4.81 -12.71
CA GLN A 63 4.49 -3.65 -13.50
C GLN A 63 5.65 -3.14 -14.39
N LEU A 64 6.89 -3.21 -13.89
CA LEU A 64 8.09 -2.81 -14.62
C LEU A 64 8.37 -3.71 -15.83
N ASP A 65 8.06 -5.00 -15.72
CA ASP A 65 8.25 -5.95 -16.81
C ASP A 65 7.13 -5.86 -17.86
N LEU A 66 5.94 -5.40 -17.47
CA LEU A 66 4.76 -5.35 -18.33
C LEU A 66 4.58 -4.02 -19.04
N PHE A 67 4.63 -2.89 -18.32
CA PHE A 67 4.09 -1.62 -18.81
C PHE A 67 5.15 -0.55 -19.07
N ASP A 68 6.37 -0.78 -18.63
CA ASP A 68 7.43 0.23 -18.65
C ASP A 68 8.40 -0.05 -19.81
N TYR A 69 8.20 0.68 -20.90
CA TYR A 69 9.06 0.63 -22.10
C TYR A 69 10.36 1.40 -21.84
N LYS A 70 11.49 0.71 -22.02
CA LYS A 70 12.83 1.20 -21.62
C LYS A 70 13.77 1.40 -22.82
N PRO A 71 13.46 2.31 -23.77
CA PRO A 71 14.27 2.49 -24.98
C PRO A 71 15.70 2.94 -24.66
N MET A 72 15.84 3.87 -23.71
CA MET A 72 17.16 4.35 -23.29
C MET A 72 17.98 3.25 -22.63
N LEU A 73 17.39 2.49 -21.69
CA LEU A 73 18.12 1.40 -21.03
C LEU A 73 18.63 0.36 -22.03
N ASN A 74 17.83 0.03 -23.05
CA ASN A 74 18.25 -0.87 -24.13
C ASN A 74 19.39 -0.27 -24.98
N GLN A 75 19.40 1.05 -25.20
CA GLN A 75 20.50 1.73 -25.90
C GLN A 75 21.82 1.71 -25.11
N TYR A 76 21.75 1.68 -23.78
CA TYR A 76 22.92 1.61 -22.91
C TYR A 76 23.22 0.20 -22.39
N ASP A 77 22.57 -0.84 -22.94
CA ASP A 77 22.80 -2.22 -22.51
C ASP A 77 24.28 -2.60 -22.59
N GLY A 78 24.79 -3.22 -21.53
CA GLY A 78 26.19 -3.63 -21.40
C GLY A 78 27.18 -2.49 -21.15
N LYS A 79 26.78 -1.22 -21.13
CA LYS A 79 27.66 -0.09 -20.80
C LYS A 79 27.86 0.06 -19.29
N PRO A 80 29.00 0.63 -18.83
CA PRO A 80 29.21 0.93 -17.41
C PRO A 80 28.15 1.90 -16.89
N LEU A 81 27.89 1.86 -15.59
CA LEU A 81 27.03 2.86 -14.94
C LEU A 81 27.67 4.24 -15.07
N PRO A 82 26.90 5.29 -15.43
CA PRO A 82 27.41 6.66 -15.45
C PRO A 82 27.84 7.11 -14.05
N ASP A 83 28.97 7.83 -13.97
CA ASP A 83 29.48 8.33 -12.69
C ASP A 83 28.47 9.23 -11.97
N SER A 84 27.69 10.03 -12.72
CA SER A 84 26.62 10.88 -12.19
C SER A 84 25.53 10.12 -11.43
N MET A 85 25.37 8.81 -11.68
CA MET A 85 24.40 7.95 -10.97
C MET A 85 25.00 7.28 -9.73
N THR A 86 26.33 7.36 -9.55
CA THR A 86 27.03 6.70 -8.44
C THR A 86 27.74 7.69 -7.52
N GLU A 87 27.80 8.97 -7.87
CA GLU A 87 28.40 10.03 -7.08
C GLU A 87 27.68 10.21 -5.75
N GLY A 88 28.42 10.22 -4.64
CA GLY A 88 27.87 10.34 -3.28
C GLY A 88 27.08 9.12 -2.77
N VAL A 89 26.84 8.11 -3.62
CA VAL A 89 26.07 6.91 -3.25
C VAL A 89 27.01 5.75 -2.93
N ARG A 90 26.83 5.17 -1.74
CA ARG A 90 27.49 3.93 -1.31
C ARG A 90 26.52 2.77 -1.46
N PHE A 91 26.73 1.95 -2.48
CA PHE A 91 25.97 0.72 -2.68
C PHE A 91 26.52 -0.41 -1.80
N ALA A 92 25.65 -1.14 -1.10
CA ALA A 92 26.07 -2.20 -0.18
C ALA A 92 26.66 -3.43 -0.88
N PHE A 93 26.17 -3.75 -2.08
CA PHE A 93 26.53 -4.98 -2.81
C PHE A 93 26.96 -4.73 -4.27
N LEU A 94 26.86 -3.48 -4.75
CA LEU A 94 27.19 -3.15 -6.14
C LEU A 94 28.64 -2.67 -6.22
N GLN A 95 29.46 -3.41 -6.95
CA GLN A 95 30.81 -2.98 -7.33
C GLN A 95 30.70 -2.04 -8.53
N LYS A 96 31.00 -0.75 -8.33
CA LYS A 96 30.82 0.29 -9.36
C LYS A 96 31.56 -0.02 -10.66
N ASP A 97 32.81 -0.49 -10.55
CA ASP A 97 33.68 -0.72 -11.71
C ASP A 97 33.23 -1.89 -12.60
N SER A 98 32.58 -2.91 -12.00
CA SER A 98 32.09 -4.10 -12.71
C SER A 98 30.61 -4.02 -13.05
N ALA A 99 29.85 -3.10 -12.45
CA ALA A 99 28.44 -2.93 -12.74
C ALA A 99 28.23 -2.46 -14.19
N ARG A 100 27.26 -3.08 -14.86
CA ARG A 100 26.83 -2.75 -16.22
C ARG A 100 25.33 -2.53 -16.23
N LEU A 101 24.88 -1.58 -17.03
CA LEU A 101 23.46 -1.38 -17.30
C LEU A 101 22.92 -2.61 -18.04
N MET A 102 21.75 -3.10 -17.60
CA MET A 102 21.10 -4.27 -18.19
C MET A 102 19.80 -3.85 -18.87
N GLY A 103 19.81 -3.86 -20.19
CA GLY A 103 18.63 -3.70 -21.03
C GLY A 103 17.62 -4.82 -20.81
N THR A 104 16.36 -4.53 -21.14
CA THR A 104 15.32 -5.56 -21.16
C THR A 104 15.36 -6.30 -22.50
N LYS A 105 15.27 -7.63 -22.43
CA LYS A 105 15.14 -8.51 -23.61
C LYS A 105 13.70 -8.57 -24.13
N ARG A 106 12.77 -7.93 -23.44
CA ARG A 106 11.34 -7.92 -23.79
C ARG A 106 11.07 -6.96 -24.93
N THR A 107 10.16 -7.34 -25.81
CA THR A 107 9.61 -6.45 -26.82
C THR A 107 8.35 -5.79 -26.29
N PHE A 108 8.12 -4.53 -26.66
CA PHE A 108 6.96 -3.77 -26.24
C PHE A 108 6.18 -3.28 -27.45
N LYS A 109 4.86 -3.28 -27.33
CA LYS A 109 3.93 -2.74 -28.33
C LYS A 109 2.90 -1.87 -27.63
N ARG A 110 2.36 -0.89 -28.35
CA ARG A 110 1.22 -0.09 -27.84
C ARG A 110 -0.06 -0.88 -28.02
N CYS A 111 -0.82 -1.08 -26.95
CA CYS A 111 -2.01 -1.91 -26.92
C CYS A 111 -3.23 -1.15 -26.36
N GLY A 112 -4.42 -1.61 -26.74
CA GLY A 112 -5.71 -1.03 -26.34
C GLY A 112 -5.95 0.38 -26.87
N GLN A 113 -7.12 0.94 -26.52
CA GLN A 113 -7.53 2.28 -26.97
C GLN A 113 -6.68 3.41 -26.37
N SER A 114 -6.07 3.20 -25.19
CA SER A 114 -5.17 4.16 -24.55
C SER A 114 -3.76 4.16 -25.14
N GLY A 115 -3.40 3.15 -25.95
CA GLY A 115 -2.07 3.04 -26.55
C GLY A 115 -0.94 2.82 -25.53
N MET A 116 -1.23 2.19 -24.40
CA MET A 116 -0.24 1.91 -23.36
C MET A 116 0.80 0.90 -23.86
N TRP A 117 2.06 1.11 -23.50
CA TRP A 117 3.11 0.12 -23.76
C TRP A 117 2.85 -1.15 -22.97
N PHE A 118 2.96 -2.29 -23.64
CA PHE A 118 2.75 -3.61 -23.06
C PHE A 118 3.79 -4.60 -23.60
N SER A 119 4.38 -5.38 -22.72
CA SER A 119 5.43 -6.34 -23.08
C SER A 119 4.89 -7.66 -23.60
N ASP A 120 5.74 -8.40 -24.32
CA ASP A 120 5.48 -9.76 -24.79
C ASP A 120 5.35 -10.83 -23.70
N LEU A 121 5.47 -10.46 -22.42
CA LEU A 121 5.47 -11.39 -21.29
C LEU A 121 4.10 -12.03 -21.04
N LEU A 122 3.02 -11.37 -21.45
CA LEU A 122 1.64 -11.87 -21.39
C LEU A 122 0.99 -11.74 -22.79
N PRO A 123 1.41 -12.55 -23.77
CA PRO A 123 1.12 -12.32 -25.19
C PRO A 123 -0.37 -12.39 -25.53
N HIS A 124 -1.16 -13.12 -24.74
CA HIS A 124 -2.60 -13.27 -24.94
C HIS A 124 -3.45 -12.17 -24.30
N LEU A 125 -2.84 -11.27 -23.52
CA LEU A 125 -3.54 -10.10 -22.96
C LEU A 125 -3.42 -8.86 -23.85
N ALA A 126 -2.40 -8.81 -24.72
CA ALA A 126 -2.10 -7.68 -25.60
C ALA A 126 -2.90 -7.68 -26.92
N THR A 127 -3.77 -8.68 -27.14
CA THR A 127 -4.39 -9.00 -28.44
C THR A 127 -5.78 -8.39 -28.70
N ARG A 128 -6.29 -7.51 -27.82
CA ARG A 128 -7.61 -6.88 -27.99
C ARG A 128 -7.62 -5.39 -27.71
#